data_AF-A0A348UIX2-F1
#
_entry.id   AF-A0A348UIX2-F1
#
_cell.length_a   1.000
_cell.length_b   1.000
_cell.length_c   1.000
_cell.angle_alpha   90.00
_cell.angle_beta   90.00
_cell.angle_gamma   90.00
#
_symmetry.space_group_name_H-M   'P 1'
#
loop_
_entity.id
_entity.type
_entity.pdbx_description
1 polymer ?
#
loop_
_entity_poly.entity_id
_entity_poly.type
_entity_poly.pdbx_seq_one_letter_code
_entity_poly.pdbx_strand_id
1 'polypeptide(L)' 'LVVAALVAEGTTVIDRIYHIDRGYERIEEKLGALGADVERITD' A
#
# COMPACT_ATOMS: atom_id res chain seq x y z
N LEU A 1 -1.47 -7.58 -5.91
CA LEU A 1 -2.48 -6.88 -5.08
C LEU A 1 -2.21 -5.39 -5.05
N VAL A 2 -1.07 -4.92 -4.54
CA VAL A 2 -0.75 -3.48 -4.47
C VAL A 2 -0.82 -2.78 -5.85
N VAL A 3 -0.15 -3.31 -6.87
CA VAL A 3 -0.22 -2.73 -8.23
C VAL A 3 -1.64 -2.74 -8.81
N ALA A 4 -2.44 -3.76 -8.50
CA ALA A 4 -3.82 -3.81 -8.94
C ALA A 4 -4.68 -2.75 -8.22
N ALA A 5 -4.42 -2.51 -6.93
CA ALA A 5 -5.06 -1.46 -6.16
C ALA A 5 -4.74 -0.06 -6.70
N LEU A 6 -3.53 0.16 -7.22
CA LEU A 6 -3.14 1.44 -7.84
C LEU A 6 -3.87 1.73 -9.16
N VAL A 7 -4.40 0.71 -9.83
CA VAL A 7 -5.13 0.85 -11.10
C VAL A 7 -6.65 0.77 -10.91
N ALA A 8 -7.09 0.24 -9.76
CA ALA A 8 -8.51 0.08 -9.46
C ALA A 8 -9.19 1.44 -9.32
N GLU A 9 -10.45 1.53 -9.78
CA GLU A 9 -11.28 2.70 -9.52
C GLU A 9 -11.79 2.69 -8.07
N GLY A 10 -11.72 3.85 -7.42
CA GLY A 10 -12.14 4.02 -6.02
C GLY A 10 -11.07 3.63 -5.00
N THR A 11 -11.49 3.35 -3.77
CA THR A 11 -10.59 3.06 -2.64
C THR A 11 -10.46 1.56 -2.43
N THR A 12 -9.23 1.05 -2.38
CA THR A 12 -8.94 -0.34 -2.04
C THR A 12 -8.30 -0.42 -0.66
N VAL A 13 -8.86 -1.22 0.23
CA VAL A 13 -8.27 -1.52 1.55
C VAL A 13 -7.58 -2.88 1.48
N ILE A 14 -6.31 -2.93 1.91
CA ILE A 14 -5.50 -4.15 1.92
C ILE A 14 -5.16 -4.51 3.37
N ASP A 15 -5.71 -5.62 3.85
CA ASP A 15 -5.43 -6.16 5.18
C ASP A 15 -4.15 -7.00 5.24
N ARG A 16 -3.67 -7.24 6.47
CA ARG A 16 -2.53 -8.13 6.79
C ARG A 16 -1.21 -7.69 6.13
N ILE A 17 -0.95 -6.39 6.12
CA ILE A 17 0.26 -5.78 5.53
C ILE A 17 1.57 -6.24 6.20
N TYR A 18 1.52 -6.84 7.39
CA TYR A 18 2.68 -7.39 8.09
C TYR A 18 3.44 -8.48 7.30
N HIS A 19 2.78 -9.16 6.35
CA HIS A 19 3.44 -10.08 5.44
C HIS A 19 4.25 -9.35 4.36
N ILE A 20 3.80 -8.15 3.96
CA ILE A 20 4.49 -7.29 3.00
C ILE A 20 5.69 -6.64 3.68
N ASP A 21 5.54 -6.14 4.90
CA ASP A 21 6.62 -5.48 5.66
C ASP A 21 7.86 -6.36 5.83
N ARG A 22 7.68 -7.68 5.98
CA ARG A 22 8.79 -8.64 6.09
C ARG A 22 9.69 -8.69 4.85
N GLY A 23 9.18 -8.31 3.68
CA GLY A 23 9.94 -8.29 2.42
C GLY A 23 10.13 -6.88 1.82
N TYR A 24 9.31 -5.93 2.25
CA TYR A 24 9.25 -4.56 1.75
C TYR A 24 8.98 -3.63 2.92
N GLU A 25 10.03 -3.29 3.64
CA GLU A 25 9.95 -2.32 4.71
C GLU A 25 9.42 -0.97 4.17
N ARG A 26 8.39 -0.43 4.84
CA ARG A 26 7.78 0.88 4.59
C ARG A 26 7.40 1.09 3.12
N ILE A 27 6.64 0.15 2.57
CA ILE A 27 6.23 0.17 1.16
C ILE A 27 5.37 1.40 0.82
N GLU A 28 4.54 1.85 1.75
CA GLU A 28 3.70 3.04 1.66
C GLU A 28 4.54 4.30 1.38
N GLU A 29 5.72 4.42 1.99
CA GLU A 29 6.59 5.58 1.78
C GLU A 29 7.26 5.55 0.43
N LYS A 30 7.68 4.37 -0.02
CA LYS A 30 8.30 4.19 -1.33
C LYS A 30 7.28 4.48 -2.44
N LEU A 31 6.05 4.02 -2.29
CA LEU A 31 4.98 4.27 -3.24
C LEU A 31 4.54 5.73 -3.20
N GLY A 32 4.41 6.33 -2.01
CA GLY A 32 4.13 7.76 -1.86
C GLY A 32 5.21 8.65 -2.48
N ALA A 33 6.48 8.29 -2.33
CA ALA A 33 7.60 8.99 -2.99
C ALA A 33 7.54 8.90 -4.53
N LEU A 34 6.86 7.91 -5.08
CA LEU A 34 6.60 7.76 -6.52
C LEU A 34 5.28 8.42 -6.95
N GLY A 35 4.55 9.07 -6.04
CA GLY A 35 3.30 9.77 -6.31
C GLY A 35 2.03 8.94 -6.15
N ALA A 36 2.12 7.75 -5.54
CA ALA A 36 0.92 6.98 -5.22
C ALA A 36 0.16 7.59 -4.04
N ASP A 37 -1.17 7.66 -4.14
CA ASP A 37 -2.05 8.02 -3.04
C ASP A 37 -2.29 6.79 -2.16
N VAL A 38 -1.47 6.65 -1.12
CA VAL A 38 -1.49 5.50 -0.21
C VAL A 38 -1.27 5.95 1.23
N GLU A 39 -2.04 5.37 2.15
CA GLU A 39 -1.91 5.61 3.58
C GLU A 39 -1.91 4.30 4.36
N ARG A 40 -1.15 4.27 5.46
CA ARG A 40 -1.21 3.17 6.43
C ARG A 40 -2.22 3.52 7.50
N ILE A 41 -3.24 2.68 7.63
CA ILE A 41 -4.26 2.79 8.67
C ILE A 41 -3.91 1.81 9.79
N THR A 42 -3.92 2.29 11.03
CA THR A 42 -3.83 1.47 12.25
C THR A 42 -5.12 1.65 13.03
N ASP A 43 -5.96 0.62 13.02
CA ASP A 43 -7.01 0.41 14.01
C ASP A 43 -6.43 -0.24 15.29
#